data_AF-A0A3C0EB90-F1
#
_entry.id   AF-A0A3C0EB90-F1
#
_cell.length_a   1.000
_cell.length_b   1.000
_cell.length_c   1.000
_cell.angle_alpha   90.00
_cell.angle_beta   90.00
_cell.angle_gamma   90.00
#
_symmetry.space_group_name_H-M   'P 1'
#
loop_
_entity.id
_entity.type
_entity.pdbx_description
1 polymer ?
#
loop_
_entity_poly.entity_id
_entity_poly.type
_entity_poly.pdbx_seq_one_letter_code
_entity_poly.pdbx_strand_id
1 'polypeptide(L)'
;MAVRVNRLSEYLGEQSDLPEKIKRLAAIIAARSMDCQFVWNAHAAAGRRAGLSDALVDAIRDRTQLPAMPANESAVVNYGLELTSTNKVSQETFDAARNPLGVQGLVEFTTTMGYFRLLAINANACTIDLPDQLTEPVLPN
;
A
#
# COMPACT_ATOMS: atom_id res chain seq x y z
N MET A 1 -21.86 -8.49 0.69
CA MET A 1 -20.46 -8.19 0.31
C MET A 1 -19.72 -7.43 1.40
N ALA A 2 -20.24 -6.29 1.90
CA ALA A 2 -19.61 -5.49 2.96
C ALA A 2 -19.11 -6.30 4.18
N VAL A 3 -19.95 -7.16 4.77
CA VAL A 3 -19.56 -7.99 5.94
C VAL A 3 -18.33 -8.87 5.68
N ARG A 4 -18.19 -9.42 4.47
CA ARG A 4 -17.03 -10.28 4.13
C ARG A 4 -15.75 -9.47 3.98
N VAL A 5 -15.85 -8.29 3.36
CA VAL A 5 -14.73 -7.35 3.21
C VAL A 5 -14.30 -6.78 4.56
N ASN A 6 -15.26 -6.51 5.46
CA ASN A 6 -14.97 -6.01 6.81
C ASN A 6 -14.20 -7.02 7.66
N ARG A 7 -14.56 -8.31 7.61
CA ARG A 7 -13.80 -9.35 8.34
C ARG A 7 -12.35 -9.44 7.87
N LEU A 8 -12.12 -9.30 6.56
CA LEU A 8 -10.75 -9.25 6.03
C LEU A 8 -10.04 -7.97 6.51
N SER A 9 -10.74 -6.83 6.55
CA SER A 9 -10.20 -5.58 7.11
C SER A 9 -9.81 -5.71 8.58
N GLU A 10 -10.66 -6.32 9.40
CA GLU A 10 -10.41 -6.56 10.83
C GLU A 10 -9.19 -7.45 11.02
N TYR A 11 -9.09 -8.54 10.24
CA TYR A 11 -7.91 -9.40 10.28
C TYR A 11 -6.63 -8.64 9.89
N LEU A 12 -6.61 -7.97 8.73
CA LEU A 12 -5.43 -7.24 8.26
C LEU A 12 -5.07 -6.05 9.15
N GLY A 13 -6.05 -5.44 9.81
CA GLY A 13 -5.84 -4.34 10.74
C GLY A 13 -5.31 -4.82 12.09
N GLU A 14 -6.10 -5.64 12.79
CA GLU A 14 -5.92 -5.92 14.22
C GLU A 14 -5.21 -7.25 14.52
N GLN A 15 -5.32 -8.24 13.63
CA GLN A 15 -4.84 -9.60 13.89
C GLN A 15 -3.57 -9.97 13.13
N SER A 16 -3.23 -9.23 12.08
CA SER A 16 -2.00 -9.41 11.31
C SER A 16 -0.79 -8.91 12.09
N ASP A 17 0.28 -9.70 12.09
CA ASP A 17 1.57 -9.38 12.71
C ASP A 17 2.43 -8.42 11.86
N LEU A 18 1.95 -8.02 10.68
CA LEU A 18 2.67 -7.04 9.87
C LEU A 18 2.83 -5.73 10.64
N PRO A 19 4.05 -5.15 10.66
CA PRO A 19 4.24 -3.83 11.23
C PRO A 19 3.33 -2.81 10.55
N GLU A 20 2.78 -1.88 11.34
CA GLU A 20 1.87 -0.84 10.83
C GLU A 20 2.47 -0.08 9.64
N LYS A 21 3.77 0.22 9.69
CA LYS A 21 4.53 0.82 8.58
C LYS A 21 4.34 0.05 7.26
N ILE A 22 4.42 -1.27 7.32
CA ILE A 22 4.34 -2.17 6.16
C ILE A 22 2.89 -2.32 5.67
N LYS A 23 1.91 -2.37 6.59
CA LYS A 23 0.48 -2.33 6.23
C LYS A 23 0.13 -1.05 5.48
N ARG A 24 0.60 0.10 5.96
CA ARG A 24 0.38 1.40 5.29
C ARG A 24 1.13 1.51 3.97
N LEU A 25 2.33 0.95 3.86
CA LEU A 25 3.06 0.88 2.60
C LEU A 25 2.26 0.11 1.53
N ALA A 26 1.73 -1.06 1.87
CA ALA A 26 0.86 -1.84 0.97
C ALA A 26 -0.35 -1.02 0.50
N ALA A 27 -1.01 -0.32 1.43
CA ALA A 27 -2.18 0.49 1.15
C ALA A 27 -1.90 1.62 0.16
N ILE A 28 -0.82 2.40 0.37
CA ILE A 28 -0.51 3.55 -0.48
C ILE A 28 -0.02 3.14 -1.88
N ILE A 29 0.74 2.05 -1.99
CA ILE A 29 1.16 1.49 -3.29
C ILE A 29 -0.09 1.03 -4.06
N ALA A 30 -0.99 0.28 -3.40
CA ALA A 30 -2.25 -0.15 -4.00
C ALA A 30 -3.12 1.04 -4.43
N ALA A 31 -3.30 2.04 -3.57
CA ALA A 31 -4.08 3.24 -3.86
C ALA A 31 -3.53 3.98 -5.08
N ARG A 32 -2.21 4.20 -5.15
CA ARG A 32 -1.58 4.92 -6.26
C ARG A 32 -1.55 4.13 -7.56
N SER A 33 -1.51 2.80 -7.50
CA SER A 33 -1.65 1.95 -8.71
C SER A 33 -3.02 2.08 -9.39
N MET A 34 -4.03 2.51 -8.64
CA MET A 34 -5.40 2.70 -9.11
C MET A 34 -5.80 4.18 -9.16
N ASP A 35 -4.88 5.11 -8.89
CA ASP A 35 -5.14 6.55 -8.81
C ASP A 35 -6.32 6.91 -7.88
N CYS A 36 -6.45 6.18 -6.78
CA CYS A 36 -7.55 6.33 -5.84
C CYS A 36 -7.26 7.38 -4.77
N GLN A 37 -7.86 8.55 -4.93
CA GLN A 37 -7.74 9.69 -4.02
C GLN A 37 -8.20 9.35 -2.59
N PHE A 38 -9.34 8.68 -2.45
CA PHE A 38 -9.94 8.35 -1.16
C PHE A 38 -9.02 7.48 -0.29
N VAL A 39 -8.53 6.37 -0.84
CA VAL A 39 -7.63 5.46 -0.11
C VAL A 39 -6.28 6.14 0.13
N TRP A 40 -5.76 6.89 -0.85
CA TRP A 40 -4.50 7.61 -0.68
C TRP A 40 -4.55 8.56 0.52
N ASN A 41 -5.55 9.45 0.56
CA ASN A 41 -5.71 10.43 1.63
C ASN A 41 -5.88 9.73 3.00
N ALA A 42 -6.66 8.67 3.07
CA ALA A 42 -6.86 7.93 4.32
C ALA A 42 -5.57 7.29 4.88
N HIS A 43 -4.62 6.90 4.02
CA HIS A 43 -3.50 6.04 4.42
C HIS A 43 -2.10 6.68 4.35
N ALA A 44 -1.84 7.67 3.49
CA ALA A 44 -0.50 8.21 3.32
C ALA A 44 0.00 8.94 4.59
N ALA A 45 -0.82 9.81 5.19
CA ALA A 45 -0.45 10.47 6.45
C ALA A 45 -0.27 9.46 7.60
N ALA A 46 -1.07 8.38 7.62
CA ALA A 46 -0.91 7.31 8.60
C ALA A 46 0.40 6.53 8.39
N GLY A 47 0.80 6.32 7.13
CA GLY A 47 2.07 5.72 6.77
C GLY A 47 3.27 6.54 7.25
N ARG A 48 3.23 7.88 7.07
CA ARG A 48 4.25 8.79 7.61
C ARG A 48 4.36 8.67 9.14
N ARG A 49 3.23 8.71 9.85
CA ARG A 49 3.18 8.53 11.32
C ARG A 49 3.71 7.18 11.78
N ALA A 50 3.53 6.13 10.96
CA ALA A 50 4.06 4.80 11.22
C ALA A 50 5.56 4.63 10.85
N GLY A 51 6.21 5.67 10.33
CA GLY A 51 7.65 5.69 10.06
C GLY A 51 8.06 5.45 8.61
N LEU A 52 7.14 5.56 7.63
CA LEU A 52 7.54 5.76 6.24
C LEU A 52 8.18 7.14 6.09
N SER A 53 9.30 7.22 5.36
CA SER A 53 9.94 8.50 5.11
C SER A 53 9.09 9.35 4.18
N ASP A 54 9.15 10.67 4.37
CA ASP A 54 8.36 11.58 3.55
C ASP A 54 8.73 11.49 2.07
N ALA A 55 10.03 11.37 1.79
CA ALA A 55 10.56 11.19 0.46
C ALA A 55 10.06 9.91 -0.23
N LEU A 56 9.83 8.81 0.51
CA LEU A 56 9.28 7.58 -0.07
C LEU A 56 7.81 7.75 -0.45
N VAL A 57 7.01 8.33 0.45
CA VAL A 57 5.58 8.56 0.20
C VAL A 57 5.41 9.51 -0.99
N ASP A 58 6.20 10.58 -1.05
CA ASP A 58 6.18 11.54 -2.15
C ASP A 58 6.68 10.91 -3.47
N ALA A 59 7.73 10.08 -3.44
CA ALA A 59 8.20 9.39 -4.64
C ALA A 59 7.15 8.42 -5.20
N ILE A 60 6.42 7.71 -4.34
CA ILE A 60 5.30 6.86 -4.75
C ILE A 60 4.19 7.73 -5.35
N ARG A 61 3.80 8.83 -4.68
CA ARG A 61 2.77 9.77 -5.15
C ARG A 61 3.08 10.27 -6.55
N ASP A 62 4.29 10.77 -6.73
CA ASP A 62 4.69 11.51 -7.93
C ASP A 62 5.25 10.58 -9.01
N ARG A 63 5.33 9.26 -8.73
CA ARG A 63 5.93 8.25 -9.61
C ARG A 63 7.36 8.62 -10.05
N THR A 64 8.13 9.14 -9.11
CA THR A 64 9.52 9.55 -9.32
C THR A 64 10.50 8.52 -8.78
N GLN A 65 11.80 8.77 -8.94
CA GLN A 65 12.84 7.90 -8.43
C GLN A 65 12.73 7.74 -6.91
N LEU A 66 12.72 6.48 -6.44
CA LEU A 66 12.68 6.16 -5.03
C LEU A 66 13.94 6.67 -4.32
N PRO A 67 13.82 7.17 -3.08
CA PRO A 67 14.97 7.56 -2.29
C PRO A 67 15.82 6.35 -1.89
N ALA A 68 17.06 6.59 -1.48
CA ALA A 68 17.86 5.56 -0.84
C ALA A 68 17.18 5.10 0.47
N MET A 69 17.12 3.79 0.69
CA MET A 69 16.49 3.18 1.87
C MET A 69 17.18 1.86 2.22
N PRO A 70 17.00 1.34 3.45
CA PRO A 70 17.56 0.04 3.83
C PRO A 70 17.13 -1.08 2.88
N ALA A 71 18.00 -2.06 2.64
CA ALA A 71 17.76 -3.15 1.67
C ALA A 71 16.42 -3.88 1.92
N ASN A 72 16.09 -4.12 3.19
CA ASN A 72 14.83 -4.77 3.58
C ASN A 72 13.60 -3.94 3.20
N GLU A 73 13.65 -2.62 3.34
CA GLU A 73 12.55 -1.72 2.97
C GLU A 73 12.44 -1.62 1.45
N SER A 74 13.57 -1.47 0.76
CA SER A 74 13.63 -1.43 -0.71
C SER A 74 13.04 -2.69 -1.34
N ALA A 75 13.35 -3.86 -0.80
CA ALA A 75 12.81 -5.13 -1.31
C ALA A 75 11.28 -5.19 -1.28
N VAL A 76 10.66 -4.73 -0.18
CA VAL A 76 9.20 -4.73 -0.04
C VAL A 76 8.53 -3.67 -0.92
N VAL A 77 9.14 -2.48 -1.05
CA VAL A 77 8.68 -1.44 -1.98
C VAL A 77 8.72 -1.95 -3.42
N ASN A 78 9.85 -2.50 -3.84
CA ASN A 78 10.04 -3.02 -5.21
C ASN A 78 9.05 -4.14 -5.52
N TYR A 79 8.80 -5.05 -4.57
CA TYR A 79 7.76 -6.07 -4.70
C TYR A 79 6.39 -5.46 -4.98
N GLY A 80 5.97 -4.47 -4.19
CA GLY A 80 4.67 -3.83 -4.37
C GLY A 80 4.55 -3.10 -5.71
N LEU A 81 5.60 -2.39 -6.12
CA LEU A 81 5.62 -1.65 -7.39
C LEU A 81 5.64 -2.58 -8.60
N GLU A 82 6.42 -3.67 -8.57
CA GLU A 82 6.43 -4.68 -9.64
C GLU A 82 5.07 -5.39 -9.73
N LEU A 83 4.50 -5.79 -8.59
CA LEU A 83 3.22 -6.45 -8.53
C LEU A 83 2.09 -5.58 -9.12
N THR A 84 2.08 -4.29 -8.81
CA THR A 84 1.03 -3.39 -9.29
C THR A 84 1.20 -2.98 -10.75
N SER A 85 2.44 -2.87 -11.23
CA SER A 85 2.73 -2.52 -12.63
C SER A 85 2.54 -3.69 -13.60
N THR A 86 2.93 -4.90 -13.20
CA THR A 86 2.93 -6.07 -14.10
C THR A 86 1.85 -7.11 -13.79
N ASN A 87 1.16 -6.99 -12.64
CA ASN A 87 0.28 -8.02 -12.06
C ASN A 87 0.98 -9.36 -11.81
N LYS A 88 2.32 -9.36 -11.81
CA LYS A 88 3.18 -10.51 -11.50
C LYS A 88 4.38 -10.00 -10.69
N VAL A 89 5.15 -10.93 -10.15
CA VAL A 89 6.41 -10.60 -9.49
C VAL A 89 7.43 -11.63 -9.91
N SER A 90 8.63 -11.19 -10.28
CA SER A 90 9.73 -12.09 -10.56
C SER A 90 10.11 -12.90 -9.32
N GLN A 91 10.75 -14.06 -9.54
CA GLN A 91 11.23 -14.89 -8.44
C GLN A 91 12.28 -14.15 -7.59
N GLU A 92 13.14 -13.36 -8.23
CA GLU A 92 14.17 -12.56 -7.56
C GLU A 92 13.54 -11.55 -6.59
N THR A 93 12.57 -10.76 -7.06
CA THR A 93 11.86 -9.79 -6.21
C THR A 93 11.05 -10.47 -5.11
N PHE A 94 10.42 -11.61 -5.41
CA PHE A 94 9.70 -12.40 -4.42
C PHE A 94 10.63 -12.87 -3.29
N ASP A 95 11.78 -13.47 -3.63
CA ASP A 95 12.75 -13.94 -2.65
C ASP A 95 13.36 -12.79 -1.85
N ALA A 96 13.64 -11.65 -2.48
CA ALA A 96 14.15 -10.46 -1.81
C ALA A 96 13.16 -9.92 -0.77
N ALA A 97 11.86 -9.85 -1.09
CA ALA A 97 10.82 -9.38 -0.15
C ALA A 97 10.45 -10.42 0.91
N ARG A 98 10.60 -11.71 0.61
CA ARG A 98 10.40 -12.79 1.59
C ARG A 98 11.44 -12.74 2.71
N ASN A 99 12.69 -12.38 2.42
CA ASN A 99 13.76 -12.37 3.43
C ASN A 99 13.42 -11.53 4.68
N PRO A 100 12.97 -10.27 4.58
CA PRO A 100 12.61 -9.47 5.75
C PRO A 100 11.23 -9.79 6.35
N LEU A 101 10.27 -10.29 5.56
CA LEU A 101 8.87 -10.49 6.01
C LEU A 101 8.53 -11.94 6.39
N GLY A 102 9.37 -12.91 6.00
CA GLY A 102 8.99 -14.32 5.99
C GLY A 102 7.84 -14.60 5.00
N VAL A 103 7.41 -15.87 4.96
CA VAL A 103 6.33 -16.30 4.06
C VAL A 103 4.99 -15.70 4.49
N GLN A 104 4.66 -15.77 5.78
CA GLN A 104 3.38 -15.26 6.30
C GLN A 104 3.27 -13.74 6.07
N GLY A 105 4.29 -12.96 6.45
CA GLY A 105 4.26 -11.51 6.27
C GLY A 105 4.17 -11.10 4.81
N LEU A 106 4.84 -11.82 3.89
CA LEU A 106 4.72 -11.54 2.45
C LEU A 106 3.31 -11.83 1.94
N VAL A 107 2.69 -12.94 2.34
CA VAL A 107 1.29 -13.26 1.96
C VAL A 107 0.32 -12.23 2.51
N GLU A 108 0.48 -11.81 3.76
CA GLU A 108 -0.34 -10.75 4.37
C GLU A 108 -0.13 -9.40 3.65
N PHE A 109 1.10 -9.08 3.22
CA PHE A 109 1.41 -7.85 2.50
C PHE A 109 0.71 -7.85 1.12
N THR A 110 0.86 -8.93 0.37
CA THR A 110 0.20 -9.12 -0.94
C THR A 110 -1.32 -9.10 -0.80
N THR A 111 -1.86 -9.71 0.25
CA THR A 111 -3.30 -9.70 0.55
C THR A 111 -3.79 -8.29 0.89
N THR A 112 -3.02 -7.53 1.68
CA THR A 112 -3.31 -6.13 2.01
C THR A 112 -3.35 -5.27 0.75
N MET A 113 -2.40 -5.44 -0.17
CA MET A 113 -2.43 -4.75 -1.46
C MET A 113 -3.67 -5.10 -2.27
N GLY A 114 -4.03 -6.39 -2.36
CA GLY A 114 -5.24 -6.84 -3.05
C GLY A 114 -6.52 -6.26 -2.44
N TYR A 115 -6.60 -6.22 -1.12
CA TYR A 115 -7.70 -5.62 -0.37
C TYR A 115 -7.87 -4.13 -0.69
N PHE A 116 -6.78 -3.35 -0.67
CA PHE A 116 -6.87 -1.92 -0.99
C PHE A 116 -7.11 -1.65 -2.47
N ARG A 117 -6.65 -2.51 -3.40
CA ARG A 117 -7.05 -2.43 -4.81
C ARG A 117 -8.55 -2.69 -4.99
N LEU A 118 -9.12 -3.67 -4.28
CA LEU A 118 -10.57 -3.90 -4.28
C LEU A 118 -11.34 -2.67 -3.78
N LEU A 119 -10.91 -2.06 -2.67
CA LEU A 119 -11.53 -0.83 -2.17
C LEU A 119 -11.39 0.33 -3.16
N ALA A 120 -10.21 0.51 -3.75
CA ALA A 120 -9.94 1.54 -4.74
C ALA A 120 -10.84 1.40 -5.97
N ILE A 121 -11.08 0.18 -6.46
CA ILE A 121 -12.02 -0.07 -7.56
C ILE A 121 -13.41 0.45 -7.20
N ASN A 122 -13.93 0.11 -6.02
CA ASN A 122 -15.24 0.58 -5.59
C ASN A 122 -15.26 2.11 -5.41
N ALA A 123 -14.24 2.68 -4.77
CA ALA A 123 -14.17 4.11 -4.51
C ALA A 123 -14.12 4.94 -5.79
N ASN A 124 -13.33 4.51 -6.77
CA ASN A 124 -13.24 5.17 -8.06
C ASN A 124 -14.52 4.99 -8.87
N ALA A 125 -15.07 3.78 -8.93
CA ALA A 125 -16.30 3.50 -9.67
C ALA A 125 -17.51 4.27 -9.12
N CYS A 126 -17.58 4.44 -7.78
CA CYS A 126 -18.63 5.18 -7.12
C CYS A 126 -18.34 6.68 -6.98
N THR A 127 -17.17 7.16 -7.41
CA THR A 127 -16.73 8.56 -7.26
C THR A 127 -16.89 9.04 -5.82
N ILE A 128 -16.28 8.34 -4.86
CA ILE A 128 -16.34 8.72 -3.45
C ILE A 128 -15.61 10.05 -3.24
N ASP A 129 -16.32 11.03 -2.69
CA ASP A 129 -15.76 12.34 -2.33
C ASP A 129 -14.67 12.23 -1.25
N LEU A 130 -13.70 13.14 -1.34
CA LEU A 130 -12.72 13.30 -0.28
C LEU A 130 -13.35 13.97 0.96
N PRO A 131 -12.82 13.70 2.17
CA PRO A 131 -13.26 14.42 3.36
C PRO A 131 -12.94 15.92 3.24
N ASP A 132 -13.76 16.77 3.88
CA ASP A 132 -13.55 18.22 3.92
C ASP A 132 -12.16 18.59 4.45
N GLN A 133 -11.68 17.82 5.42
CA GLN A 133 -10.33 17.96 5.96
C GLN A 133 -9.41 16.90 5.36
N LEU A 134 -8.63 17.33 4.36
CA LEU A 134 -7.59 16.51 3.77
C LEU A 134 -6.40 16.32 4.72
N THR A 135 -5.89 15.10 4.77
CA THR A 135 -4.66 14.74 5.49
C THR A 135 -3.41 14.75 4.60
N GLU A 136 -3.59 14.69 3.29
CA GLU A 136 -2.54 14.68 2.27
C GLU A 136 -2.97 15.50 1.05
N PRO A 137 -2.01 16.03 0.26
CA PRO A 137 -2.30 16.59 -1.06
C PRO A 137 -3.01 15.57 -1.96
N VAL A 138 -3.85 16.08 -2.86
CA VAL A 138 -4.48 15.25 -3.90
C VAL A 138 -3.40 14.63 -4.80
N LEU A 139 -3.63 13.39 -5.24
CA LEU A 139 -2.77 12.72 -6.20
C LEU A 139 -2.70 13.55 -7.49
N PRO A 140 -1.51 13.65 -8.12
CA PRO A 140 -1.38 14.23 -9.44
C PRO A 140 -2.02 13.32 -10.49
N ASN A 141 -2.62 13.96 -11.51
CA ASN A 141 -3.20 13.31 -12.69
C ASN A 141 -2.18 12.45 -13.44
#